data_AF-A0A3A9E5N3-F1
#
_entry.id   AF-A0A3A9E5N3-F1
#
_cell.length_a   1.000
_cell.length_b   1.000
_cell.length_c   1.000
_cell.angle_alpha   90.00
_cell.angle_beta   90.00
_cell.angle_gamma   90.00
#
_symmetry.space_group_name_H-M   'P 1'
#
loop_
_entity.id
_entity.type
_entity.pdbx_description
1 polymer ?
#
loop_
_entity_poly.entity_id
_entity_poly.type
_entity_poly.pdbx_seq_one_letter_code
_entity_poly.pdbx_strand_id
1 'polypeptide(L)' 'MPDNLSILLERYRKAIAQILGEQLNRIILYGSYARGDFQQDSDMDIMILADIDPKEISSYGDKVYDVTYNFEMQYG' A
#
# COMPACT_ATOMS: atom_id res chain seq x y z
N MET A 1 -20.98 -0.29 0.43
CA MET A 1 -19.78 -1.00 -0.07
C MET A 1 -19.01 -0.17 -1.09
N PRO A 2 -18.77 1.12 -0.79
CA PRO A 2 -17.48 1.78 -1.06
C PRO A 2 -16.75 2.18 0.23
N ASP A 3 -17.50 2.47 1.30
CA ASP A 3 -16.98 3.03 2.55
C ASP A 3 -15.93 2.12 3.23
N ASN A 4 -16.07 0.80 3.08
CA ASN A 4 -15.14 -0.16 3.69
C ASN A 4 -13.77 -0.17 2.99
N LEU A 5 -13.73 0.05 1.67
CA LEU A 5 -12.49 0.07 0.90
C LEU A 5 -11.71 1.35 1.19
N SER A 6 -12.38 2.51 1.22
CA SER A 6 -11.73 3.77 1.57
C SER A 6 -11.15 3.74 3.00
N ILE A 7 -11.84 3.12 3.95
CA ILE A 7 -11.33 2.93 5.31
C ILE A 7 -10.11 2.00 5.31
N LEU A 8 -10.14 0.90 4.55
CA LEU A 8 -9.03 -0.03 4.44
C LEU A 8 -7.79 0.64 3.84
N LEU A 9 -7.96 1.38 2.74
CA LEU A 9 -6.88 2.12 2.09
C LEU A 9 -6.31 3.22 3.00
N GLU A 10 -7.14 3.92 3.77
CA GLU A 10 -6.65 4.88 4.77
C GLU A 10 -5.86 4.21 5.91
N ARG A 11 -6.29 3.03 6.37
CA ARG A 11 -5.53 2.26 7.37
C ARG A 11 -4.18 1.82 6.80
N TYR A 12 -4.17 1.32 5.58
CA TYR A 12 -2.94 0.92 4.89
C TYR A 12 -2.01 2.12 4.71
N ARG A 13 -2.53 3.25 4.21
CA ARG A 13 -1.78 4.51 4.04
C ARG A 13 -1.14 4.95 5.36
N LYS A 14 -1.88 4.90 6.48
CA LYS A 14 -1.34 5.24 7.80
C LYS A 14 -0.24 4.29 8.26
N ALA A 15 -0.40 2.98 8.05
CA ALA A 15 0.61 2.00 8.42
C ALA A 15 1.92 2.21 7.62
N ILE A 16 1.82 2.45 6.31
CA ILE A 16 2.98 2.77 5.47
C ILE A 16 3.64 4.09 5.89
N ALA A 17 2.85 5.12 6.20
CA ALA A 17 3.38 6.39 6.69
C ALA A 17 4.12 6.27 8.03
N GLN A 18 3.72 5.33 8.90
CA GLN A 18 4.44 5.04 10.15
C GLN A 18 5.80 4.38 9.91
N ILE A 19 5.93 3.59 8.85
CA ILE A 19 7.20 2.94 8.48
C ILE A 19 8.16 3.95 7.84
N LEU A 20 7.66 4.71 6.86
CA LEU A 20 8.50 5.55 5.99
C LEU A 20 8.67 6.99 6.52
N GLY A 21 7.78 7.44 7.41
CA GLY A 21 7.86 8.77 8.02
C GLY A 21 7.93 9.88 6.98
N GLU A 22 8.91 10.78 7.15
CA GLU A 22 9.14 11.91 6.25
C GLU A 22 9.63 11.50 4.86
N GLN A 23 10.14 10.27 4.69
CA GLN A 23 10.59 9.77 3.39
C GLN A 23 9.42 9.42 2.48
N LEU A 24 8.19 9.29 3.00
CA LEU A 24 7.02 8.98 2.18
C LEU A 24 6.57 10.22 1.38
N ASN A 25 6.69 10.14 0.06
CA ASN A 25 6.23 11.20 -0.83
C ASN A 25 4.76 11.00 -1.23
N ARG A 26 4.41 9.82 -1.76
CA ARG A 26 3.05 9.51 -2.25
C ARG A 26 2.74 8.03 -2.16
N ILE A 27 1.44 7.73 -2.03
CA ILE A 27 0.88 6.40 -2.25
C ILE A 27 -0.14 6.54 -3.38
N ILE A 28 -0.02 5.71 -4.41
CA ILE A 28 -0.83 5.79 -5.63
C ILE A 28 -1.48 4.43 -5.86
N LEU A 29 -2.81 4.44 -5.98
CA LEU A 29 -3.56 3.26 -6.43
C LEU A 29 -3.29 3.05 -7.92
N TYR A 30 -2.99 1.82 -8.30
CA TYR A 30 -2.69 1.42 -9.66
C TYR A 30 -3.62 0.28 -10.10
N GLY A 31 -3.33 -0.32 -11.26
CA GLY A 31 -4.03 -1.53 -11.68
C GLY A 31 -5.49 -1.32 -12.06
N SER A 32 -6.25 -2.39 -11.98
CA SER A 32 -7.66 -2.41 -12.39
C SER A 32 -8.56 -1.56 -11.50
N TYR A 33 -8.24 -1.48 -10.21
CA TYR A 33 -8.94 -0.60 -9.27
C TYR A 33 -8.76 0.88 -9.61
N ALA A 34 -7.57 1.30 -10.06
CA ALA A 34 -7.35 2.67 -10.53
C ALA A 34 -8.08 2.99 -11.84
N ARG A 35 -8.20 2.00 -12.74
CA ARG A 35 -8.91 2.15 -14.02
C ARG A 35 -10.43 2.05 -13.88
N GLY A 36 -10.92 1.42 -12.80
CA GLY A 36 -12.34 1.14 -12.59
C GLY A 36 -12.84 -0.09 -13.35
N ASP A 37 -11.95 -0.94 -13.87
CA ASP A 37 -12.27 -2.17 -14.60
C ASP A 37 -11.96 -3.45 -13.79
N PHE A 38 -11.93 -3.33 -12.46
CA PHE A 38 -11.68 -4.44 -11.55
C PHE A 38 -12.82 -5.47 -11.54
N GLN A 39 -12.43 -6.73 -11.41
CA GLN A 39 -13.32 -7.88 -11.25
C GLN A 39 -13.29 -8.35 -9.79
N GLN A 40 -14.18 -9.29 -9.43
CA GLN A 40 -14.33 -9.76 -8.05
C GLN A 40 -13.05 -10.42 -7.50
N ASP A 41 -12.23 -10.99 -8.38
CA ASP A 41 -10.96 -11.67 -8.09
C ASP A 41 -9.74 -10.79 -8.41
N SER A 42 -9.94 -9.49 -8.69
CA SER A 42 -8.83 -8.59 -8.96
C SER A 42 -8.05 -8.24 -7.69
N ASP A 43 -6.73 -8.29 -7.81
CA ASP A 43 -5.79 -7.77 -6.82
C ASP A 43 -5.82 -6.23 -6.79
N MET A 44 -5.36 -5.66 -5.67
CA MET A 44 -5.13 -4.22 -5.54
C MET A 44 -3.65 -3.88 -5.71
N ASP A 45 -3.32 -3.19 -6.78
CA ASP A 45 -1.97 -2.69 -7.02
C ASP A 45 -1.76 -1.34 -6.36
N ILE A 46 -0.72 -1.21 -5.51
CA ILE A 46 -0.37 0.04 -4.85
C ILE A 46 1.11 0.37 -5.11
N MET A 47 1.38 1.57 -5.61
CA MET A 47 2.72 2.11 -5.74
C MET A 47 3.03 3.06 -4.58
N ILE A 48 4.16 2.83 -3.91
CA ILE A 48 4.68 3.67 -2.84
C ILE A 48 5.90 4.43 -3.38
N LEU A 49 5.80 5.75 -3.43
CA LEU A 49 6.90 6.63 -3.81
C LEU A 49 7.52 7.22 -2.55
N ALA A 50 8.80 6.95 -2.33
CA ALA A 50 9.55 7.43 -1.19
C ALA A 50 10.97 7.87 -1.60
N ASP A 51 11.53 8.83 -0.89
CA ASP A 51 12.90 9.28 -1.06
C ASP A 51 13.81 8.50 -0.11
N ILE A 52 14.39 7.39 -0.56
CA ILE A 52 15.15 6.46 0.29
C ILE A 52 16.53 6.26 -0.32
N ASP A 53 17.58 6.26 0.52
CA ASP A 53 18.92 5.88 0.09
C ASP A 53 18.89 4.44 -0.48
N PRO A 54 19.49 4.17 -1.65
CA PRO A 54 19.53 2.84 -2.23
C PRO A 54 20.05 1.73 -1.29
N LYS A 55 20.85 2.06 -0.27
CA LYS A 55 21.35 1.11 0.73
C LYS A 55 20.29 0.70 1.75
N GLU A 56 19.30 1.56 2.00
CA GLU A 56 18.23 1.33 2.98
C GLU A 56 16.96 0.75 2.34
N ILE A 57 16.85 0.78 1.01
CA ILE A 57 15.65 0.39 0.28
C ILE A 57 15.18 -1.04 0.61
N SER A 58 16.11 -1.98 0.78
CA SER A 58 15.77 -3.35 1.16
C SER A 58 15.16 -3.40 2.56
N SER A 59 15.73 -2.68 3.53
CA SER A 59 15.23 -2.69 4.91
C SER A 59 13.84 -2.06 5.03
N TYR A 60 13.58 -0.98 4.30
CA TYR A 60 12.25 -0.40 4.23
C TYR A 60 11.28 -1.29 3.44
N GLY A 61 11.75 -1.90 2.35
CA GLY A 61 11.00 -2.87 1.56
C GLY A 61 10.48 -4.03 2.39
N ASP A 62 11.34 -4.63 3.21
CA ASP A 62 10.96 -5.74 4.10
C ASP A 62 9.86 -5.33 5.10
N LYS A 63 9.99 -4.15 5.73
CA LYS A 63 8.97 -3.63 6.67
C LYS A 63 7.63 -3.36 5.98
N VAL A 64 7.67 -2.80 4.77
CA VAL A 64 6.48 -2.56 3.95
C VAL A 64 5.84 -3.88 3.55
N TYR A 65 6.64 -4.88 3.20
CA TYR A 65 6.17 -6.22 2.85
C TYR A 65 5.46 -6.88 4.04
N ASP A 66 6.05 -6.83 5.24
CA ASP A 66 5.44 -7.39 6.45
C ASP A 66 4.06 -6.79 6.74
N VAL A 67 3.92 -5.46 6.61
CA VAL A 67 2.62 -4.81 6.79
C VAL A 67 1.66 -5.21 5.68
N THR A 68 2.10 -5.26 4.43
CA THR A 68 1.25 -5.61 3.29
C THR A 68 0.73 -7.03 3.40
N TYR A 69 1.59 -7.98 3.77
CA TYR A 69 1.22 -9.37 4.00
C TYR A 69 0.19 -9.52 5.12
N ASN A 70 0.35 -8.79 6.22
CA ASN A 70 -0.63 -8.81 7.32
C ASN A 70 -2.01 -8.29 6.88
N PHE A 71 -2.05 -7.26 6.02
CA PHE A 71 -3.30 -6.75 5.46
C PHE A 71 -3.93 -7.77 4.50
N GLU A 72 -3.14 -8.39 3.62
CA GLU A 72 -3.61 -9.43 2.71
C GLU A 72 -4.20 -10.61 3.49
N MET A 73 -3.52 -11.10 4.51
CA MET A 73 -4.02 -12.21 5.36
C MET A 73 -5.30 -11.86 6.14
N GLN A 74 -5.53 -10.59 6.44
CA GLN A 74 -6.69 -10.16 7.22
C GLN A 74 -7.91 -9.80 6.36
N TYR A 75 -7.69 -9.33 5.13
CA TYR A 75 -8.73 -8.73 4.29
C TYR A 75 -8.82 -9.27 2.86
N GLY A 76 -7.81 -10.03 2.41
CA GLY A 76 -7.79 -10.71 1.11
C GLY A 76 -8.60 -12.00 1.09
#